data_AF-A0A177M7Q4-F1
#
_entry.id   AF-A0A177M7Q4-F1
#
_cell.length_a   1.000
_cell.length_b   1.000
_cell.length_c   1.000
_cell.angle_alpha   90.00
_cell.angle_beta   90.00
_cell.angle_gamma   90.00
#
_symmetry.space_group_name_H-M   'P 1'
#
loop_
_entity.id
_entity.type
_entity.pdbx_description
1 polymer ?
#
loop_
_entity_poly.entity_id
_entity_poly.type
_entity_poly.pdbx_seq_one_letter_code
_entity_poly.pdbx_strand_id
1 'polypeptide(L)'
;MALPNPSLQNRNLQLDFFRGLALIVIFINHMPDNPWFWYTPSRFGLSDAAEVFVFSSGFASALAYGRCFEHAGLWLGLIRILHRCVQIYSAHLASFVLLALVCVIGNRWVPEMDDIQRLNIAYFFDATQQALYELFTLAYVPHYFDILPMYLVMIVWLPIFWVLSRLHVGVALACSVALYCASLHYGWELSADPASSRAWYFNPYNWQLMFFTGYAFGAGWARVSVKHSWLLALCLALVLVSIPLEHESTYTQIKFWGELRASLTPWLDKSHLGVLRWLHLLALAYLMHHVCNWRPQWLSGALPRSIATMGQQSLRIFLFSMVLSYAGGIWLDHLGRETWLAAALVNVSGLGLMLLTGQLMAWLDTKPWKISPTAKLAQGDNSDYSEQLTAPYRWGNQALALPCLIGLAALPAVLTNAQRFSAAITPDLVVQLHETDTEALQQVEALLPEAETGKVIDSRQQL
;
A
#
# COMPACT_ATOMS: atom_id res chain seq x y z
N MET A 1 38.33 -6.01 23.55
CA MET A 1 37.38 -4.92 23.27
C MET A 1 36.39 -5.45 22.24
N ALA A 2 35.25 -6.02 22.70
CA ALA A 2 34.26 -6.59 21.78
C ALA A 2 33.64 -5.46 20.95
N LEU A 3 33.66 -5.59 19.63
CA LEU A 3 32.95 -4.68 18.74
C LEU A 3 31.46 -4.68 19.13
N PRO A 4 30.82 -3.51 19.26
CA PRO A 4 29.39 -3.46 19.58
C PRO A 4 28.61 -4.26 18.54
N ASN A 5 27.71 -5.14 19.00
CA ASN A 5 26.74 -5.80 18.13
C ASN A 5 26.02 -4.72 17.28
N PRO A 6 26.10 -4.76 15.94
CA PRO A 6 25.46 -3.77 15.07
C PRO A 6 23.92 -3.77 15.12
N SER A 7 23.31 -4.69 15.87
CA SER A 7 21.88 -5.01 15.84
C SER A 7 21.02 -4.32 16.91
N LEU A 8 21.61 -3.56 17.84
CA LEU A 8 20.88 -2.73 18.81
C LEU A 8 21.05 -1.23 18.54
N GLN A 9 20.97 -0.83 17.26
CA GLN A 9 20.35 0.46 16.99
C GLN A 9 18.91 0.33 17.49
N ASN A 10 18.55 1.03 18.59
CA ASN A 10 17.21 1.02 19.17
C ASN A 10 16.17 1.27 18.08
N ARG A 11 15.65 0.19 17.48
CA ARG A 11 14.65 0.24 16.41
C ARG A 11 13.36 0.74 17.03
N ASN A 12 12.68 1.63 16.32
CA ASN A 12 11.43 2.19 16.81
C ASN A 12 10.28 1.18 16.59
N LEU A 13 10.05 0.33 17.60
CA LEU A 13 9.01 -0.71 17.54
C LEU A 13 7.60 -0.13 17.33
N GLN A 14 7.33 1.07 17.87
CA GLN A 14 6.05 1.74 17.69
C GLN A 14 5.83 2.07 16.21
N LEU A 15 6.84 2.68 15.56
CA LEU A 15 6.82 3.00 14.15
C LEU A 15 6.58 1.76 13.29
N ASP A 16 7.34 0.69 13.55
CA ASP A 16 7.20 -0.57 12.81
C ASP A 16 5.80 -1.19 12.99
N PHE A 17 5.25 -1.16 14.20
CA PHE A 17 3.89 -1.64 14.47
C PHE A 17 2.83 -0.87 13.68
N PHE A 18 2.85 0.47 13.73
CA PHE A 18 1.86 1.28 13.01
C PHE A 18 2.00 1.17 11.49
N ARG A 19 3.22 0.98 10.98
CA ARG A 19 3.44 0.62 9.56
C ARG A 19 2.79 -0.72 9.22
N GLY A 20 2.96 -1.72 10.07
CA GLY A 20 2.30 -3.02 9.91
C GLY A 20 0.77 -2.91 9.94
N LEU A 21 0.23 -2.13 10.86
CA LEU A 21 -1.21 -1.88 10.95
C LEU A 21 -1.75 -1.18 9.71
N ALA A 22 -1.03 -0.19 9.18
CA ALA A 22 -1.41 0.47 7.92
C ALA A 22 -1.47 -0.53 6.75
N LEU A 23 -0.52 -1.47 6.65
CA LEU A 23 -0.53 -2.50 5.60
C LEU A 23 -1.74 -3.43 5.71
N ILE A 24 -2.16 -3.79 6.93
CA ILE A 24 -3.39 -4.58 7.17
C ILE A 24 -4.62 -3.84 6.64
N VAL A 25 -4.73 -2.55 6.96
CA VAL A 25 -5.86 -1.73 6.51
C VAL A 25 -5.81 -1.53 5.00
N ILE A 26 -4.63 -1.29 4.42
CA ILE A 26 -4.44 -1.21 2.95
C ILE A 26 -4.93 -2.50 2.30
N PHE A 27 -4.55 -3.66 2.82
CA PHE A 27 -4.98 -4.96 2.30
C PHE A 27 -6.51 -5.10 2.27
N ILE A 28 -7.17 -4.78 3.38
CA ILE A 28 -8.63 -4.87 3.48
C ILE A 28 -9.31 -3.89 2.52
N ASN A 29 -8.82 -2.64 2.48
CA ASN A 29 -9.45 -1.56 1.72
C ASN A 29 -9.27 -1.67 0.21
N HIS A 30 -8.16 -2.24 -0.25
CA HIS A 30 -7.88 -2.40 -1.68
C HIS A 30 -8.42 -3.71 -2.26
N MET A 31 -9.10 -4.53 -1.45
CA MET A 31 -9.80 -5.71 -1.93
C MET A 31 -11.14 -5.27 -2.54
N PRO A 32 -11.38 -5.48 -3.86
CA PRO A 32 -12.62 -5.06 -4.51
C PRO A 32 -13.86 -5.55 -3.77
N ASP A 33 -14.84 -4.66 -3.58
CA ASP A 33 -16.06 -4.78 -2.76
C ASP A 33 -16.00 -5.78 -1.60
N ASN A 34 -14.96 -5.65 -0.78
CA ASN A 34 -14.78 -6.43 0.44
C ASN A 34 -15.71 -5.91 1.56
N PRO A 35 -16.59 -6.72 2.17
CA PRO A 35 -17.47 -6.25 3.24
C PRO A 35 -16.73 -5.68 4.47
N TRP A 36 -15.51 -6.15 4.74
CA TRP A 36 -14.72 -5.68 5.89
C TRP A 36 -14.25 -4.23 5.76
N PHE A 37 -14.25 -3.69 4.54
CA PHE A 37 -13.96 -2.30 4.24
C PHE A 37 -14.78 -1.32 5.08
N TRP A 38 -16.06 -1.64 5.31
CA TRP A 38 -17.00 -0.85 6.11
C TRP A 38 -16.61 -0.71 7.58
N TYR A 39 -15.69 -1.55 8.06
CA TYR A 39 -15.26 -1.61 9.45
C TYR A 39 -13.80 -1.16 9.64
N THR A 40 -13.22 -0.51 8.64
CA THR A 40 -11.84 0.00 8.71
C THR A 40 -11.80 1.46 9.15
N PRO A 41 -10.64 1.95 9.64
CA PRO A 41 -10.50 3.35 10.05
C PRO A 41 -10.90 4.38 8.97
N SER A 42 -10.81 4.01 7.69
CA SER A 42 -11.23 4.86 6.56
C SER A 42 -12.71 5.22 6.55
N ARG A 43 -13.53 4.55 7.37
CA ARG A 43 -14.98 4.77 7.49
C ARG A 43 -15.40 5.50 8.75
N PHE A 44 -14.45 5.82 9.62
CA PHE A 44 -14.71 6.48 10.90
C PHE A 44 -13.77 7.65 11.18
N GLY A 45 -12.78 7.91 10.30
CA GLY A 45 -11.81 8.97 10.51
C GLY A 45 -11.54 9.75 9.23
N LEU A 46 -11.16 11.03 9.36
CA LEU A 46 -10.86 11.90 8.21
C LEU A 46 -9.56 11.48 7.50
N SER A 47 -8.70 10.71 8.17
CA SER A 47 -7.48 10.15 7.60
C SER A 47 -7.51 8.63 7.72
N ASP A 48 -6.86 7.95 6.79
CA ASP A 48 -6.81 6.49 6.69
C ASP A 48 -5.36 5.97 6.69
N ALA A 49 -5.19 4.74 6.20
CA ALA A 49 -3.90 4.08 6.16
C ALA A 49 -2.88 4.78 5.26
N ALA A 50 -3.31 5.52 4.23
CA ALA A 50 -2.42 6.26 3.35
C ALA A 50 -1.67 7.36 4.13
N GLU A 51 -2.38 8.17 4.91
CA GLU A 51 -1.77 9.21 5.74
C GLU A 51 -0.81 8.63 6.78
N VAL A 52 -1.20 7.53 7.46
CA VAL A 52 -0.32 6.81 8.40
C VAL A 52 0.94 6.29 7.69
N PHE A 53 0.78 5.72 6.50
CA PHE A 53 1.88 5.15 5.73
C PHE A 53 2.86 6.24 5.23
N VAL A 54 2.36 7.36 4.73
CA VAL A 54 3.19 8.47 4.23
C VAL A 54 3.90 9.17 5.39
N PHE A 55 3.18 9.49 6.47
CA PHE A 55 3.78 10.08 7.68
C PHE A 55 4.88 9.19 8.26
N SER A 56 4.58 7.90 8.46
CA SER A 56 5.55 6.95 9.00
C SER A 56 6.75 6.74 8.06
N SER A 57 6.57 6.87 6.76
CA SER A 57 7.67 6.80 5.78
C SER A 57 8.57 8.03 5.85
N GLY A 58 8.02 9.22 6.08
CA GLY A 58 8.79 10.41 6.41
C GLY A 58 9.61 10.25 7.67
N PHE A 59 8.97 9.77 8.74
CA PHE A 59 9.62 9.51 10.03
C PHE A 59 10.76 8.49 9.89
N ALA A 60 10.50 7.36 9.21
CA ALA A 60 11.51 6.33 8.94
C ALA A 60 12.67 6.87 8.09
N SER A 61 12.37 7.73 7.11
CA SER A 61 13.39 8.35 6.25
C SER A 61 14.31 9.27 7.03
N ALA A 62 13.81 10.03 8.01
CA ALA A 62 14.65 10.81 8.91
C ALA A 62 15.62 9.92 9.70
N LEU A 63 15.13 8.81 10.27
CA LEU A 63 15.96 7.87 11.04
C LEU A 63 17.01 7.15 10.18
N ALA A 64 16.66 6.82 8.93
CA ALA A 64 17.48 6.06 8.01
C ALA A 64 18.55 6.90 7.31
N TYR A 65 18.16 8.10 6.85
CA TYR A 65 19.00 8.94 5.98
C TYR A 65 19.58 10.17 6.70
N GLY A 66 18.95 10.69 7.75
CA GLY A 66 19.43 11.89 8.47
C GLY A 66 20.91 11.75 8.90
N ARG A 67 21.23 10.67 9.61
CA ARG A 67 22.61 10.34 10.01
C ARG A 67 23.55 10.07 8.84
N CYS A 68 23.03 9.61 7.71
CA CYS A 68 23.83 9.36 6.51
C CYS A 68 24.36 10.67 5.93
N PHE A 69 23.49 11.67 5.80
CA PHE A 69 23.89 12.99 5.32
C PHE A 69 24.82 13.70 6.30
N GLU A 70 24.59 13.55 7.61
CA GLU A 70 25.43 14.15 8.65
C GLU A 70 26.85 13.56 8.71
N HIS A 71 27.00 12.24 8.62
CA HIS A 71 28.31 11.59 8.78
C HIS A 71 29.04 11.32 7.46
N ALA A 72 28.33 10.97 6.40
CA ALA A 72 28.92 10.57 5.11
C ALA A 72 28.87 11.71 4.06
N GLY A 73 28.25 12.84 4.40
CA GLY A 73 28.10 13.99 3.51
C GLY A 73 27.00 13.83 2.46
N LEU A 74 26.76 14.92 1.73
CA LEU A 74 25.67 15.02 0.75
C LEU A 74 25.78 13.97 -0.37
N TRP A 75 27.00 13.69 -0.83
CA TRP A 75 27.20 12.84 -2.01
C TRP A 75 26.90 11.37 -1.75
N LEU A 76 27.44 10.80 -0.67
CA LEU A 76 27.11 9.42 -0.26
C LEU A 76 25.65 9.29 0.18
N GLY A 77 25.10 10.33 0.80
CA GLY A 77 23.67 10.42 1.07
C GLY A 77 22.82 10.33 -0.20
N LEU A 78 23.18 11.09 -1.24
CA LEU A 78 22.49 11.09 -2.53
C LEU A 78 22.58 9.73 -3.23
N ILE A 79 23.74 9.07 -3.26
CA ILE A 79 23.87 7.71 -3.82
C ILE A 79 22.92 6.74 -3.10
N ARG A 80 22.84 6.81 -1.77
CA ARG A 80 21.94 5.96 -0.98
C ARG A 80 20.45 6.26 -1.27
N ILE A 81 20.10 7.53 -1.49
CA ILE A 81 18.77 7.95 -1.92
C ILE A 81 18.45 7.43 -3.32
N LEU A 82 19.37 7.56 -4.28
CA LEU A 82 19.18 7.05 -5.64
C LEU A 82 19.00 5.53 -5.66
N HIS A 83 19.80 4.79 -4.89
CA HIS A 83 19.61 3.36 -4.71
C HIS A 83 18.21 3.03 -4.16
N ARG A 84 17.71 3.83 -3.19
CA ARG A 84 16.34 3.68 -2.69
C ARG A 84 15.29 4.00 -3.77
N CYS A 85 15.50 5.02 -4.58
CA CYS A 85 14.63 5.39 -5.68
C CYS A 85 14.50 4.23 -6.68
N VAL A 86 15.62 3.60 -7.06
CA VAL A 86 15.62 2.42 -7.94
C VAL A 86 14.79 1.28 -7.35
N GLN A 87 14.88 1.02 -6.04
CA GLN A 87 14.07 -0.01 -5.39
C GLN A 87 12.57 0.29 -5.44
N ILE A 88 12.16 1.53 -5.16
CA ILE A 88 10.75 1.94 -5.17
C ILE A 88 10.20 1.93 -6.60
N TYR A 89 10.96 2.45 -7.55
CA TYR A 89 10.61 2.48 -8.96
C TYR A 89 10.46 1.06 -9.53
N SER A 90 11.43 0.18 -9.26
CA SER A 90 11.34 -1.23 -9.67
C SER A 90 10.16 -1.95 -9.01
N ALA A 91 9.88 -1.65 -7.74
CA ALA A 91 8.72 -2.18 -7.03
C ALA A 91 7.39 -1.72 -7.63
N HIS A 92 7.30 -0.44 -8.06
CA HIS A 92 6.13 0.09 -8.75
C HIS A 92 5.88 -0.65 -10.07
N LEU A 93 6.90 -0.75 -10.93
CA LEU A 93 6.78 -1.47 -12.21
C LEU A 93 6.44 -2.95 -12.00
N ALA A 94 7.11 -3.62 -11.06
CA ALA A 94 6.85 -5.02 -10.76
C ALA A 94 5.43 -5.25 -10.23
N SER A 95 4.91 -4.34 -9.40
CA SER A 95 3.53 -4.42 -8.90
C SER A 95 2.53 -4.26 -10.03
N PHE A 96 2.74 -3.29 -10.92
CA PHE A 96 1.89 -3.07 -12.08
C PHE A 96 1.82 -4.33 -12.95
N VAL A 97 2.97 -4.87 -13.35
CA VAL A 97 3.05 -6.07 -14.20
C VAL A 97 2.42 -7.28 -13.51
N LEU A 98 2.68 -7.49 -12.22
CA LEU A 98 2.14 -8.62 -11.48
C LEU A 98 0.61 -8.53 -11.35
N LEU A 99 0.05 -7.35 -11.12
CA LEU A 99 -1.39 -7.19 -11.02
C LEU A 99 -2.08 -7.27 -12.39
N ALA A 100 -1.47 -6.72 -13.44
CA ALA A 100 -1.94 -6.91 -14.81
C ALA A 100 -1.99 -8.40 -15.18
N LEU A 101 -0.98 -9.18 -14.78
CA LEU A 101 -0.98 -10.64 -14.94
C LEU A 101 -2.11 -11.30 -14.14
N VAL A 102 -2.36 -10.88 -12.89
CA VAL A 102 -3.50 -11.38 -12.10
C VAL A 102 -4.82 -11.10 -12.80
N CYS A 103 -5.01 -9.92 -13.39
CA CYS A 103 -6.22 -9.58 -14.15
C CYS A 103 -6.40 -10.48 -15.37
N VAL A 104 -5.33 -10.73 -16.13
CA VAL A 104 -5.37 -11.63 -17.30
C VAL A 104 -5.72 -13.06 -16.88
N ILE A 105 -5.16 -13.56 -15.77
CA ILE A 105 -5.49 -14.87 -15.24
C ILE A 105 -6.94 -14.91 -14.73
N GLY A 106 -7.37 -13.86 -14.02
CA GLY A 106 -8.72 -13.68 -13.49
C GLY A 106 -9.78 -13.73 -14.58
N ASN A 107 -9.66 -12.90 -15.62
CA ASN A 107 -10.58 -12.89 -16.77
C ASN A 107 -10.63 -14.24 -17.51
N ARG A 108 -9.53 -15.00 -17.51
CA ARG A 108 -9.51 -16.35 -18.10
C ARG A 108 -10.29 -17.36 -17.25
N TRP A 109 -10.34 -17.17 -15.94
CA TRP A 109 -11.02 -18.06 -15.00
C TRP A 109 -12.49 -17.69 -14.83
N VAL A 110 -12.82 -16.41 -14.93
CA VAL A 110 -14.17 -15.86 -14.85
C VAL A 110 -14.42 -14.97 -16.07
N PRO A 111 -14.85 -15.54 -17.22
CA PRO A 111 -15.01 -14.77 -18.47
C PRO A 111 -16.05 -13.66 -18.40
N GLU A 112 -16.97 -13.73 -17.45
CA GLU A 112 -18.02 -12.74 -17.21
C GLU A 112 -17.50 -11.47 -16.51
N MET A 113 -16.28 -11.52 -15.96
CA MET A 113 -15.64 -10.40 -15.29
C MET A 113 -14.58 -9.75 -16.18
N ASP A 114 -14.54 -8.42 -16.12
CA ASP A 114 -13.48 -7.64 -16.75
C ASP A 114 -12.61 -6.96 -15.68
N ASP A 115 -11.63 -7.70 -15.17
CA ASP A 115 -10.62 -7.22 -14.23
C ASP A 115 -9.76 -6.10 -14.80
N ILE A 116 -9.54 -6.08 -16.11
CA ILE A 116 -8.71 -5.08 -16.78
C ILE A 116 -9.41 -3.72 -16.73
N GLN A 117 -10.72 -3.69 -17.00
CA GLN A 117 -11.54 -2.49 -16.85
C GLN A 117 -11.76 -2.13 -15.38
N ARG A 118 -12.05 -3.11 -14.51
CA ARG A 118 -12.28 -2.89 -13.08
C ARG A 118 -11.07 -2.28 -12.38
N LEU A 119 -9.85 -2.72 -12.70
CA LEU A 119 -8.61 -2.14 -12.18
C LEU A 119 -8.22 -0.83 -12.89
N ASN A 120 -8.98 -0.41 -13.90
CA ASN A 120 -8.74 0.77 -14.73
C ASN A 120 -7.34 0.75 -15.38
N ILE A 121 -7.02 -0.37 -16.05
CA ILE A 121 -5.76 -0.55 -16.78
C ILE A 121 -5.97 -0.89 -18.26
N ALA A 122 -7.18 -0.70 -18.80
CA ALA A 122 -7.51 -0.98 -20.20
C ALA A 122 -6.57 -0.27 -21.19
N TYR A 123 -6.22 0.99 -20.93
CA TYR A 123 -5.25 1.75 -21.73
C TYR A 123 -3.94 1.00 -21.99
N PHE A 124 -3.45 0.25 -20.99
CA PHE A 124 -2.22 -0.54 -21.14
C PHE A 124 -2.35 -1.69 -22.13
N PHE A 125 -3.54 -2.28 -22.27
CA PHE A 125 -3.78 -3.36 -23.21
C PHE A 125 -4.17 -2.84 -24.60
N ASP A 126 -4.94 -1.75 -24.67
CA ASP A 126 -5.40 -1.16 -25.92
C ASP A 126 -4.26 -0.44 -26.68
N ALA A 127 -3.33 0.18 -25.96
CA ALA A 127 -2.23 0.97 -26.52
C ALA A 127 -0.86 0.55 -25.94
N THR A 128 -0.60 -0.76 -25.82
CA THR A 128 0.54 -1.33 -25.07
C THR A 128 1.89 -0.70 -25.36
N GLN A 129 2.23 -0.44 -26.63
CA GLN A 129 3.53 0.16 -26.96
C GLN A 129 3.69 1.55 -26.34
N GLN A 130 2.65 2.39 -26.45
CA GLN A 130 2.66 3.74 -25.92
C GLN A 130 2.57 3.73 -24.38
N ALA A 131 1.67 2.92 -23.84
CA ALA A 131 1.48 2.78 -22.40
C ALA A 131 2.73 2.22 -21.69
N LEU A 132 3.52 1.36 -22.35
CA LEU A 132 4.82 0.91 -21.81
C LEU A 132 5.79 2.09 -21.67
N TYR A 133 5.95 2.92 -22.70
CA TYR A 133 6.81 4.11 -22.62
C TYR A 133 6.34 5.07 -21.52
N GLU A 134 5.03 5.30 -21.44
CA GLU A 134 4.43 6.22 -20.47
C GLU A 134 4.47 5.71 -19.04
N LEU A 135 4.32 4.39 -18.83
CA LEU A 135 4.50 3.77 -17.53
C LEU A 135 5.94 3.93 -17.03
N PHE A 136 6.93 3.70 -17.92
CA PHE A 136 8.35 3.87 -17.57
C PHE A 136 8.74 5.33 -17.33
N THR A 137 8.08 6.28 -17.97
CA THR A 137 8.31 7.71 -17.75
C THR A 137 7.45 8.30 -16.63
N LEU A 138 6.58 7.48 -16.00
CA LEU A 138 5.58 7.90 -15.02
C LEU A 138 4.57 8.93 -15.56
N ALA A 139 4.39 9.00 -16.88
CA ALA A 139 3.31 9.75 -17.52
C ALA A 139 1.97 9.00 -17.45
N TYR A 140 2.02 7.66 -17.38
CA TYR A 140 0.88 6.80 -17.11
C TYR A 140 1.04 6.13 -15.75
N VAL A 141 0.21 6.52 -14.79
CA VAL A 141 0.19 6.02 -13.41
C VAL A 141 -1.26 5.66 -13.06
N PRO A 142 -1.67 4.39 -13.22
CA PRO A 142 -3.02 3.99 -12.87
C PRO A 142 -3.31 4.21 -11.39
N HIS A 143 -4.56 4.58 -11.09
CA HIS A 143 -5.00 5.06 -9.77
C HIS A 143 -4.58 4.13 -8.62
N TYR A 144 -4.74 2.81 -8.78
CA TYR A 144 -4.42 1.79 -7.78
C TYR A 144 -2.93 1.75 -7.37
N PHE A 145 -2.02 2.31 -8.16
CA PHE A 145 -0.56 2.22 -7.94
C PHE A 145 0.09 3.54 -7.49
N ASP A 146 -0.69 4.61 -7.41
CA ASP A 146 -0.20 5.99 -7.42
C ASP A 146 0.59 6.41 -6.16
N ILE A 147 0.40 5.70 -5.04
CA ILE A 147 1.13 5.99 -3.80
C ILE A 147 2.65 5.75 -3.91
N LEU A 148 3.09 4.81 -4.75
CA LEU A 148 4.52 4.51 -4.91
C LEU A 148 5.26 5.57 -5.73
N PRO A 149 4.76 6.02 -6.91
CA PRO A 149 5.31 7.18 -7.61
C PRO A 149 5.31 8.44 -6.74
N MET A 150 4.24 8.71 -5.99
CA MET A 150 4.22 9.85 -5.07
C MET A 150 5.33 9.74 -4.01
N TYR A 151 5.54 8.56 -3.42
CA TYR A 151 6.64 8.33 -2.49
C TYR A 151 8.03 8.47 -3.12
N LEU A 152 8.21 8.05 -4.39
CA LEU A 152 9.43 8.25 -5.14
C LEU A 152 9.80 9.75 -5.21
N VAL A 153 8.83 10.61 -5.51
CA VAL A 153 9.05 12.08 -5.55
C VAL A 153 9.50 12.62 -4.19
N MET A 154 8.91 12.16 -3.08
CA MET A 154 9.33 12.60 -1.74
C MET A 154 10.77 12.27 -1.42
N ILE A 155 11.21 11.06 -1.80
CA ILE A 155 12.56 10.59 -1.57
C ILE A 155 13.56 11.38 -2.43
N VAL A 156 13.17 11.76 -3.66
CA VAL A 156 13.96 12.65 -4.53
C VAL A 156 14.06 14.07 -3.94
N TRP A 157 13.01 14.59 -3.30
CA TRP A 157 13.02 15.91 -2.67
C TRP A 157 13.73 15.94 -1.30
N LEU A 158 13.93 14.79 -0.66
CA LEU A 158 14.54 14.70 0.66
C LEU A 158 15.91 15.39 0.77
N PRO A 159 16.88 15.21 -0.17
CA PRO A 159 18.14 15.96 -0.14
C PRO A 159 17.96 17.48 -0.16
N ILE A 160 16.95 17.99 -0.88
CA ILE A 160 16.65 19.43 -0.96
C ILE A 160 16.21 19.94 0.41
N PHE A 161 15.24 19.28 1.03
CA PHE A 161 14.76 19.63 2.37
C PHE A 161 15.84 19.48 3.44
N TRP A 162 16.72 18.48 3.30
CA TRP A 162 17.86 18.34 4.18
C TRP A 162 18.83 19.52 4.03
N VAL A 163 19.18 19.93 2.80
CA VAL A 163 20.03 21.12 2.56
C VAL A 163 19.39 22.39 3.13
N LEU A 164 18.08 22.61 2.92
CA LEU A 164 17.35 23.73 3.51
C LEU A 164 17.43 23.73 5.05
N SER A 165 17.37 22.56 5.67
CA SER A 165 17.49 22.43 7.13
C SER A 165 18.87 22.82 7.67
N ARG A 166 19.92 22.78 6.83
CA ARG A 166 21.26 23.25 7.18
C ARG A 166 21.35 24.77 7.26
N LEU A 167 20.47 25.49 6.57
CA LEU A 167 20.32 26.94 6.72
C LEU A 167 19.55 27.24 8.01
N HIS A 168 18.34 26.67 8.13
CA HIS A 168 17.53 26.74 9.33
C HIS A 168 16.37 25.73 9.23
N VAL A 169 16.06 25.02 10.31
CA VAL A 169 14.92 24.07 10.34
C VAL A 169 13.60 24.73 9.95
N GLY A 170 13.37 25.96 10.42
CA GLY A 170 12.18 26.72 10.07
C GLY A 170 12.07 27.05 8.57
N VAL A 171 13.18 27.17 7.84
CA VAL A 171 13.17 27.39 6.38
C VAL A 171 12.70 26.14 5.65
N ALA A 172 13.18 24.95 6.06
CA ALA A 172 12.72 23.68 5.50
C ALA A 172 11.21 23.47 5.74
N LEU A 173 10.72 23.75 6.96
CA LEU A 173 9.30 23.63 7.29
C LEU A 173 8.46 24.67 6.53
N ALA A 174 8.89 25.93 6.49
CA ALA A 174 8.22 26.98 5.74
C ALA A 174 8.17 26.66 4.25
N CYS A 175 9.21 26.06 3.67
CA CYS A 175 9.22 25.59 2.29
C CYS A 175 8.14 24.53 2.04
N SER A 176 7.97 23.56 2.95
CA SER A 176 6.91 22.55 2.85
C SER A 176 5.52 23.20 2.86
N VAL A 177 5.26 24.12 3.80
CA VAL A 177 3.97 24.81 3.89
C VAL A 177 3.72 25.73 2.69
N ALA A 178 4.75 26.45 2.23
CA ALA A 178 4.66 27.32 1.07
C ALA A 178 4.36 26.52 -0.21
N LEU A 179 5.01 25.37 -0.39
CA LEU A 179 4.77 24.50 -1.54
C LEU A 179 3.33 23.94 -1.54
N TYR A 180 2.82 23.54 -0.37
CA TYR A 180 1.43 23.11 -0.20
C TYR A 180 0.44 24.24 -0.56
N CYS A 181 0.63 25.44 0.00
CA CYS A 181 -0.26 26.58 -0.26
C CYS A 181 -0.19 27.05 -1.72
N ALA A 182 1.00 27.06 -2.32
CA ALA A 182 1.20 27.40 -3.72
C ALA A 182 0.50 26.39 -4.63
N SER A 183 0.59 25.10 -4.34
CA SER A 183 -0.11 24.05 -5.09
C SER A 183 -1.62 24.30 -5.11
N LEU A 184 -2.22 24.56 -3.94
CA LEU A 184 -3.66 24.85 -3.83
C LEU A 184 -4.07 26.14 -4.55
N HIS A 185 -3.22 27.18 -4.51
CA HIS A 185 -3.53 28.47 -5.11
C HIS A 185 -3.39 28.47 -6.63
N TYR A 186 -2.34 27.83 -7.15
CA TYR A 186 -2.02 27.80 -8.57
C TYR A 186 -2.51 26.55 -9.31
N GLY A 187 -3.07 25.56 -8.60
CA GLY A 187 -3.57 24.31 -9.18
C GLY A 187 -2.46 23.46 -9.79
N TRP A 188 -1.34 23.29 -9.08
CA TRP A 188 -0.22 22.51 -9.59
C TRP A 188 -0.51 21.01 -9.55
N GLU A 189 -0.62 20.40 -10.73
CA GLU A 189 -0.89 18.97 -10.89
C GLU A 189 0.17 18.30 -11.77
N LEU A 190 0.35 17.00 -11.55
CA LEU A 190 1.04 16.12 -12.48
C LEU A 190 0.02 15.30 -13.26
N SER A 191 0.24 15.09 -14.56
CA SER A 191 -0.61 14.20 -15.37
C SER A 191 -0.28 12.74 -15.06
N ALA A 192 -1.30 11.93 -14.77
CA ALA A 192 -1.22 10.49 -14.49
C ALA A 192 -1.80 9.64 -15.63
N ASP A 193 -2.52 10.25 -16.55
CA ASP A 193 -3.11 9.56 -17.69
C ASP A 193 -3.08 10.48 -18.91
N PRO A 194 -2.30 10.13 -19.95
CA PRO A 194 -2.22 10.93 -21.16
C PRO A 194 -3.49 10.86 -22.02
N ALA A 195 -4.31 9.82 -21.87
CA ALA A 195 -5.56 9.67 -22.62
C ALA A 195 -6.68 10.54 -22.05
N SER A 196 -6.81 10.58 -20.71
CA SER A 196 -7.87 11.33 -20.03
C SER A 196 -7.42 12.67 -19.43
N SER A 197 -6.12 12.99 -19.48
CA SER A 197 -5.51 14.12 -18.76
C SER A 197 -5.78 14.11 -17.25
N ARG A 198 -6.09 12.93 -16.68
CA ARG A 198 -6.33 12.77 -15.25
C ARG A 198 -5.06 13.11 -14.47
N ALA A 199 -5.22 13.89 -13.40
CA ALA A 199 -4.13 14.20 -12.49
C ALA A 199 -3.70 12.99 -11.65
N TRP A 200 -2.51 13.06 -11.07
CA TRP A 200 -2.08 12.16 -10.00
C TRP A 200 -3.09 12.24 -8.85
N TYR A 201 -3.58 11.09 -8.42
CA TYR A 201 -4.49 11.03 -7.30
C TYR A 201 -3.81 11.46 -6.01
N PHE A 202 -2.58 11.05 -5.75
CA PHE A 202 -1.77 11.56 -4.64
C PHE A 202 -0.88 12.70 -5.15
N ASN A 203 -1.40 13.93 -5.19
CA ASN A 203 -0.64 15.08 -5.67
C ASN A 203 0.62 15.28 -4.79
N PRO A 204 1.84 15.14 -5.35
CA PRO A 204 3.07 15.22 -4.57
C PRO A 204 3.33 16.61 -3.98
N TYR A 205 2.89 17.69 -4.63
CA TYR A 205 3.06 19.05 -4.11
C TYR A 205 2.31 19.25 -2.78
N ASN A 206 1.21 18.53 -2.59
CA ASN A 206 0.40 18.56 -1.37
C ASN A 206 0.84 17.51 -0.36
N TRP A 207 0.97 16.25 -0.80
CA TRP A 207 1.28 15.12 0.08
C TRP A 207 2.68 15.16 0.70
N GLN A 208 3.60 15.94 0.12
CA GLN A 208 4.88 16.25 0.75
C GLN A 208 4.73 16.88 2.13
N LEU A 209 3.66 17.64 2.40
CA LEU A 209 3.40 18.20 3.72
C LEU A 209 3.29 17.09 4.77
N MET A 210 2.54 16.02 4.47
CA MET A 210 2.41 14.87 5.36
C MET A 210 3.76 14.16 5.56
N PHE A 211 4.48 13.93 4.47
CA PHE A 211 5.79 13.26 4.50
C PHE A 211 6.81 14.03 5.34
N PHE A 212 6.98 15.32 5.07
CA PHE A 212 7.96 16.16 5.78
C PHE A 212 7.52 16.51 7.20
N THR A 213 6.22 16.46 7.51
CA THR A 213 5.74 16.48 8.92
C THR A 213 6.27 15.25 9.67
N GLY A 214 6.11 14.05 9.10
CA GLY A 214 6.66 12.82 9.65
C GLY A 214 8.19 12.87 9.78
N TYR A 215 8.88 13.37 8.74
CA TYR A 215 10.33 13.57 8.76
C TYR A 215 10.76 14.52 9.87
N ALA A 216 10.07 15.65 10.06
CA ALA A 216 10.39 16.62 11.10
C ALA A 216 10.31 16.03 12.51
N PHE A 217 9.33 15.18 12.79
CA PHE A 217 9.26 14.44 14.05
C PHE A 217 10.39 13.40 14.17
N GLY A 218 10.66 12.63 13.11
CA GLY A 218 11.73 11.62 13.11
C GLY A 218 13.14 12.21 13.24
N ALA A 219 13.36 13.41 12.69
CA ALA A 219 14.60 14.18 12.78
C ALA A 219 14.73 14.98 14.08
N GLY A 220 13.66 15.05 14.89
CA GLY A 220 13.63 15.81 16.13
C GLY A 220 13.52 17.33 15.95
N TRP A 221 13.17 17.80 14.75
CA TRP A 221 12.88 19.20 14.40
C TRP A 221 11.59 19.70 15.06
N ALA A 222 10.61 18.80 15.16
CA ALA A 222 9.36 19.02 15.88
C ALA A 222 9.29 18.08 17.07
N ARG A 223 8.80 18.59 18.21
CA ARG A 223 8.57 17.80 19.44
C ARG A 223 7.22 18.19 20.00
N VAL A 224 6.45 17.20 20.45
CA VAL A 224 5.17 17.47 21.14
C VAL A 224 5.33 17.23 22.63
N SER A 225 4.85 18.18 23.44
CA SER A 225 4.72 18.01 24.88
C SER A 225 3.47 17.17 25.19
N VAL A 226 3.66 16.05 25.90
CA VAL A 226 2.56 15.18 26.35
C VAL A 226 1.91 15.62 27.66
N LYS A 227 2.30 16.79 28.20
CA LYS A 227 1.86 17.25 29.54
C LYS A 227 0.55 18.05 29.54
N HIS A 228 0.06 18.45 28.37
CA HIS A 228 -1.08 19.36 28.27
C HIS A 228 -2.39 18.58 28.13
N SER A 229 -3.16 18.49 29.22
CA SER A 229 -4.46 17.81 29.25
C SER A 229 -5.48 18.40 28.27
N TRP A 230 -5.43 19.72 28.02
CA TRP A 230 -6.29 20.38 27.03
C TRP A 230 -6.01 19.89 25.61
N LEU A 231 -4.74 19.62 25.27
CA LEU A 231 -4.36 19.13 23.95
C LEU A 231 -4.84 17.69 23.75
N LEU A 232 -4.76 16.87 24.80
CA LEU A 232 -5.35 15.53 24.79
C LEU A 232 -6.86 15.58 24.55
N ALA A 233 -7.58 16.46 25.25
CA ALA A 233 -9.01 16.64 25.06
C ALA A 233 -9.36 17.14 23.65
N LEU A 234 -8.57 18.08 23.09
CA LEU A 234 -8.75 18.58 21.72
C LEU A 234 -8.54 17.47 20.68
N CYS A 235 -7.45 16.71 20.78
CA CYS A 235 -7.17 15.60 19.87
C CYS A 235 -8.26 14.54 19.95
N LEU A 236 -8.72 14.21 21.16
CA LEU A 236 -9.81 13.26 21.37
C LEU A 236 -11.12 13.77 20.76
N ALA A 237 -11.46 15.04 20.98
CA ALA A 237 -12.66 15.66 20.39
C ALA A 237 -12.61 15.63 18.86
N LEU A 238 -11.45 15.96 18.25
CA LEU A 238 -11.28 15.94 16.80
C LEU A 238 -11.52 14.52 16.24
N VAL A 239 -10.91 13.49 16.85
CA VAL A 239 -11.13 12.10 16.43
C VAL A 239 -12.58 11.68 16.62
N LEU A 240 -13.21 12.01 17.75
CA LEU A 240 -14.61 11.64 18.01
C LEU A 240 -15.59 12.34 17.05
N VAL A 241 -15.36 13.60 16.71
CA VAL A 241 -16.19 14.35 15.74
C VAL A 241 -16.01 13.83 14.31
N SER A 242 -14.84 13.26 13.98
CA SER A 242 -14.62 12.68 12.65
C SER A 242 -15.49 11.44 12.37
N ILE A 243 -15.88 10.69 13.41
CA ILE A 243 -16.68 9.48 13.29
C ILE A 243 -18.01 9.76 12.58
N PRO A 244 -18.89 10.64 13.08
CA PRO A 244 -20.16 10.93 12.40
C PRO A 244 -19.99 11.67 11.07
N LEU A 245 -18.85 12.34 10.83
CA LEU A 245 -18.56 13.03 9.56
C LEU A 245 -18.20 12.07 8.42
N GLU A 246 -17.53 10.95 8.72
CA GLU A 246 -17.09 9.98 7.69
C GLU A 246 -17.89 8.68 7.69
N HIS A 247 -18.63 8.39 8.76
CA HIS A 247 -19.52 7.24 8.79
C HIS A 247 -20.74 7.48 7.89
N GLU A 248 -20.77 6.78 6.76
CA GLU A 248 -21.78 6.94 5.69
C GLU A 248 -23.21 6.94 6.19
N SER A 249 -23.58 5.92 6.97
CA SER A 249 -24.92 5.80 7.53
C SER A 249 -25.29 7.02 8.38
N THR A 250 -24.32 7.61 9.10
CA THR A 250 -24.59 8.80 9.92
C THR A 250 -24.79 10.05 9.08
N TYR A 251 -23.87 10.39 8.17
CA TYR A 251 -23.97 11.65 7.43
C TYR A 251 -25.07 11.64 6.36
N THR A 252 -25.49 10.46 5.89
CA THR A 252 -26.60 10.33 4.92
C THR A 252 -27.98 10.38 5.60
N GLN A 253 -28.12 9.82 6.81
CA GLN A 253 -29.40 9.75 7.51
C GLN A 253 -29.67 10.96 8.40
N ILE A 254 -28.61 11.62 8.90
CA ILE A 254 -28.74 12.78 9.79
C ILE A 254 -28.33 14.04 9.05
N LYS A 255 -29.33 14.86 8.69
CA LYS A 255 -29.19 16.10 7.91
C LYS A 255 -28.05 17.01 8.41
N PHE A 256 -27.95 17.23 9.72
CA PHE A 256 -26.90 18.07 10.31
C PHE A 256 -25.49 17.61 9.92
N TRP A 257 -25.20 16.31 10.02
CA TRP A 257 -23.89 15.76 9.69
C TRP A 257 -23.62 15.80 8.19
N GLY A 258 -24.63 15.54 7.36
CA GLY A 258 -24.54 15.67 5.91
C GLY A 258 -24.21 17.09 5.45
N GLU A 259 -24.92 18.10 5.97
CA GLU A 259 -24.68 19.51 5.64
C GLU A 259 -23.31 19.99 6.12
N LEU A 260 -22.93 19.62 7.36
CA LEU A 260 -21.61 19.94 7.89
C LEU A 260 -20.50 19.31 7.03
N ARG A 261 -20.61 18.03 6.69
CA ARG A 261 -19.64 17.34 5.84
C ARG A 261 -19.54 17.99 4.47
N ALA A 262 -20.67 18.32 3.84
CA ALA A 262 -20.70 19.03 2.56
C ALA A 262 -19.93 20.37 2.64
N SER A 263 -20.17 21.18 3.68
CA SER A 263 -19.46 22.45 3.88
C SER A 263 -17.94 22.30 4.08
N LEU A 264 -17.50 21.15 4.63
CA LEU A 264 -16.10 20.84 4.89
C LEU A 264 -15.40 20.12 3.73
N THR A 265 -16.13 19.73 2.67
CA THR A 265 -15.59 18.89 1.58
C THR A 265 -14.25 19.37 0.99
N PRO A 266 -14.04 20.67 0.71
CA PRO A 266 -12.74 21.15 0.21
C PRO A 266 -11.56 20.89 1.16
N TRP A 267 -11.83 20.74 2.45
CA TRP A 267 -10.86 20.53 3.52
C TRP A 267 -10.67 19.04 3.86
N LEU A 268 -11.51 18.18 3.28
CA LEU A 268 -11.52 16.72 3.42
C LEU A 268 -10.98 16.00 2.18
N ASP A 269 -10.64 16.75 1.13
CA ASP A 269 -10.17 16.21 -0.13
C ASP A 269 -8.93 15.33 0.06
N LYS A 270 -8.92 14.13 -0.53
CA LYS A 270 -7.82 13.19 -0.36
C LYS A 270 -6.68 13.51 -1.32
N SER A 271 -6.98 13.94 -2.54
CA SER A 271 -5.98 14.09 -3.58
C SER A 271 -4.98 15.21 -3.32
N HIS A 272 -5.48 16.35 -2.85
CA HIS A 272 -4.70 17.54 -2.51
C HIS A 272 -4.38 17.63 -1.02
N LEU A 273 -4.51 16.51 -0.28
CA LEU A 273 -4.31 16.42 1.17
C LEU A 273 -5.03 17.55 1.93
N GLY A 274 -6.34 17.43 2.07
CA GLY A 274 -7.17 18.34 2.84
C GLY A 274 -6.62 18.53 4.25
N VAL A 275 -6.53 19.78 4.70
CA VAL A 275 -5.86 20.11 5.98
C VAL A 275 -6.52 19.44 7.18
N LEU A 276 -7.83 19.15 7.14
CA LEU A 276 -8.50 18.41 8.22
C LEU A 276 -8.04 16.96 8.30
N ARG A 277 -7.68 16.33 7.16
CA ARG A 277 -7.07 14.99 7.14
C ARG A 277 -5.70 15.00 7.81
N TRP A 278 -4.89 16.03 7.52
CA TRP A 278 -3.58 16.22 8.15
C TRP A 278 -3.70 16.44 9.66
N LEU A 279 -4.60 17.33 10.11
CA LEU A 279 -4.87 17.58 11.53
C LEU A 279 -5.42 16.33 12.22
N HIS A 280 -6.32 15.59 11.58
CA HIS A 280 -6.85 14.34 12.10
C HIS A 280 -5.76 13.29 12.30
N LEU A 281 -4.86 13.10 11.33
CA LEU A 281 -3.73 12.20 11.54
C LEU A 281 -2.84 12.65 12.71
N LEU A 282 -2.53 13.93 12.82
CA LEU A 282 -1.72 14.44 13.93
C LEU A 282 -2.38 14.22 15.29
N ALA A 283 -3.69 14.42 15.38
CA ALA A 283 -4.47 14.11 16.57
C ALA A 283 -4.40 12.61 16.91
N LEU A 284 -4.58 11.74 15.91
CA LEU A 284 -4.48 10.29 16.08
C LEU A 284 -3.07 9.87 16.53
N ALA A 285 -2.03 10.40 15.88
CA ALA A 285 -0.63 10.15 16.23
C ALA A 285 -0.32 10.59 17.67
N TYR A 286 -0.84 11.75 18.10
CA TYR A 286 -0.70 12.23 19.48
C TYR A 286 -1.35 11.29 20.49
N LEU A 287 -2.61 10.89 20.24
CA LEU A 287 -3.33 9.95 21.11
C LEU A 287 -2.63 8.60 21.19
N MET A 288 -2.19 8.07 20.04
CA MET A 288 -1.48 6.79 19.99
C MET A 288 -0.12 6.87 20.68
N HIS A 289 0.61 7.97 20.54
CA HIS A 289 1.85 8.19 21.29
C HIS A 289 1.61 8.19 22.81
N HIS A 290 0.51 8.82 23.27
CA HIS A 290 0.12 8.79 24.67
C HIS A 290 -0.19 7.36 25.16
N VAL A 291 -0.96 6.58 24.38
CA VAL A 291 -1.28 5.17 24.68
C VAL A 291 -0.02 4.30 24.75
N CYS A 292 0.89 4.46 23.79
CA CYS A 292 2.15 3.71 23.76
C CYS A 292 3.06 4.04 24.96
N ASN A 293 3.07 5.28 25.43
CA ASN A 293 3.86 5.68 26.61
C ASN A 293 3.18 5.26 27.93
N TRP A 294 1.85 5.23 27.97
CA TRP A 294 1.11 4.83 29.17
C TRP A 294 1.19 3.32 29.43
N ARG A 295 1.18 2.48 28.38
CA ARG A 295 1.28 1.02 28.51
C ARG A 295 2.26 0.40 27.50
N PRO A 296 3.58 0.65 27.59
CA PRO A 296 4.53 0.17 26.59
C PRO A 296 4.54 -1.37 26.42
N GLN A 297 4.14 -2.11 27.46
CA GLN A 297 4.13 -3.56 27.48
C GLN A 297 3.19 -4.22 26.46
N TRP A 298 2.12 -3.55 25.97
CA TRP A 298 1.22 -4.19 25.00
C TRP A 298 1.92 -4.45 23.66
N LEU A 299 2.90 -3.62 23.29
CA LEU A 299 3.70 -3.79 22.06
C LEU A 299 4.65 -4.99 22.12
N SER A 300 4.90 -5.55 23.31
CA SER A 300 5.80 -6.71 23.47
C SER A 300 5.10 -8.06 23.28
N GLY A 301 3.78 -8.07 23.10
CA GLY A 301 3.00 -9.27 22.83
C GLY A 301 3.34 -9.93 21.49
N ALA A 302 3.03 -11.23 21.34
CA ALA A 302 3.39 -12.01 20.15
C ALA A 302 2.75 -11.46 18.86
N LEU A 303 1.47 -11.05 18.92
CA LEU A 303 0.76 -10.50 17.77
C LEU A 303 1.29 -9.10 17.38
N PRO A 304 1.36 -8.09 18.29
CA PRO A 304 1.96 -6.80 17.97
C PRO A 304 3.40 -6.90 17.45
N ARG A 305 4.22 -7.80 18.02
CA ARG A 305 5.57 -8.06 17.52
C ARG A 305 5.55 -8.60 16.09
N SER A 306 4.64 -9.52 15.77
CA SER A 306 4.50 -10.06 14.41
C SER A 306 4.06 -8.98 13.40
N ILE A 307 3.13 -8.11 13.81
CA ILE A 307 2.70 -6.95 13.02
C ILE A 307 3.87 -5.97 12.81
N ALA A 308 4.68 -5.73 13.85
CA ALA A 308 5.86 -4.88 13.73
C ALA A 308 6.92 -5.51 12.79
N THR A 309 7.18 -6.81 12.89
CA THR A 309 8.08 -7.52 11.96
C THR A 309 7.61 -7.37 10.51
N MET A 310 6.30 -7.48 10.27
CA MET A 310 5.72 -7.24 8.95
C MET A 310 5.90 -5.77 8.51
N GLY A 311 5.72 -4.80 9.41
CA GLY A 311 5.95 -3.37 9.13
C GLY A 311 7.41 -3.02 8.80
N GLN A 312 8.38 -3.75 9.37
CA GLN A 312 9.80 -3.62 8.99
C GLN A 312 10.04 -3.99 7.52
N GLN A 313 9.21 -4.90 6.99
CA GLN A 313 9.25 -5.36 5.60
C GLN A 313 8.26 -4.61 4.70
N SER A 314 7.85 -3.40 5.13
CA SER A 314 6.78 -2.61 4.52
C SER A 314 6.74 -2.57 3.00
N LEU A 315 7.85 -2.33 2.29
CA LEU A 315 7.83 -2.29 0.83
C LEU A 315 7.45 -3.66 0.25
N ARG A 316 8.10 -4.75 0.71
CA ARG A 316 7.85 -6.12 0.22
C ARG A 316 6.41 -6.56 0.51
N ILE A 317 5.94 -6.28 1.73
CA ILE A 317 4.59 -6.63 2.16
C ILE A 317 3.54 -5.78 1.47
N PHE A 318 3.81 -4.51 1.18
CA PHE A 318 2.92 -3.67 0.39
C PHE A 318 2.68 -4.26 -1.01
N LEU A 319 3.74 -4.64 -1.75
CA LEU A 319 3.55 -5.24 -3.08
C LEU A 319 2.76 -6.56 -2.98
N PHE A 320 3.10 -7.40 -2.00
CA PHE A 320 2.41 -8.66 -1.78
C PHE A 320 0.94 -8.45 -1.41
N SER A 321 0.63 -7.49 -0.53
CA SER A 321 -0.73 -7.20 -0.12
C SER A 321 -1.57 -6.66 -1.27
N MET A 322 -1.03 -5.80 -2.12
CA MET A 322 -1.78 -5.25 -3.27
C MET A 322 -2.24 -6.36 -4.24
N VAL A 323 -1.38 -7.34 -4.48
CA VAL A 323 -1.67 -8.53 -5.29
C VAL A 323 -2.67 -9.44 -4.59
N LEU A 324 -2.45 -9.68 -3.30
CA LEU A 324 -3.30 -10.54 -2.49
C LEU A 324 -4.71 -9.95 -2.30
N SER A 325 -4.83 -8.62 -2.18
CA SER A 325 -6.11 -7.90 -2.10
C SER A 325 -6.92 -8.11 -3.36
N TYR A 326 -6.32 -7.88 -4.52
CA TYR A 326 -7.03 -8.01 -5.78
C TYR A 326 -7.41 -9.47 -6.06
N ALA A 327 -6.49 -10.40 -5.83
CA ALA A 327 -6.79 -11.83 -5.89
C ALA A 327 -7.89 -12.22 -4.88
N GLY A 328 -7.87 -11.66 -3.68
CA GLY A 328 -8.92 -11.85 -2.67
C GLY A 328 -10.30 -11.42 -3.17
N GLY A 329 -10.39 -10.28 -3.88
CA GLY A 329 -11.62 -9.83 -4.52
C GLY A 329 -12.16 -10.84 -5.53
N ILE A 330 -11.29 -11.35 -6.40
CA ILE A 330 -11.64 -12.43 -7.36
C ILE A 330 -12.15 -13.67 -6.60
N TRP A 331 -11.52 -14.06 -5.49
CA TRP A 331 -12.00 -15.18 -4.69
C TRP A 331 -13.35 -14.92 -4.02
N LEU A 332 -13.62 -13.69 -3.57
CA LEU A 332 -14.93 -13.32 -3.03
C LEU A 332 -16.03 -13.38 -4.09
N ASP A 333 -15.71 -13.08 -5.36
CA ASP A 333 -16.64 -13.26 -6.47
C ASP A 333 -17.08 -14.72 -6.62
N HIS A 334 -16.17 -15.68 -6.42
CA HIS A 334 -16.49 -17.11 -6.50
C HIS A 334 -17.24 -17.64 -5.28
N LEU A 335 -16.88 -17.16 -4.08
CA LEU A 335 -17.44 -17.68 -2.83
C LEU A 335 -18.77 -16.99 -2.44
N GLY A 336 -19.12 -15.90 -3.11
CA GLY A 336 -20.28 -15.07 -2.81
C GLY A 336 -19.99 -14.00 -1.76
N ARG A 337 -19.99 -12.73 -2.21
CA ARG A 337 -19.62 -11.55 -1.41
C ARG A 337 -20.53 -11.31 -0.19
N GLU A 338 -21.80 -11.70 -0.29
CA GLU A 338 -22.81 -11.51 0.77
C GLU A 338 -22.59 -12.46 1.98
N THR A 339 -21.80 -13.51 1.80
CA THR A 339 -21.58 -14.49 2.85
C THR A 339 -20.49 -14.00 3.81
N TRP A 340 -20.86 -13.63 5.04
CA TRP A 340 -19.89 -13.20 6.06
C TRP A 340 -18.76 -14.22 6.30
N LEU A 341 -19.07 -15.52 6.16
CA LEU A 341 -18.07 -16.58 6.25
C LEU A 341 -17.04 -16.51 5.11
N ALA A 342 -17.47 -16.26 3.87
CA ALA A 342 -16.55 -16.10 2.73
C ALA A 342 -15.65 -14.88 2.92
N ALA A 343 -16.23 -13.74 3.32
CA ALA A 343 -15.48 -12.54 3.66
C ALA A 343 -14.46 -12.80 4.79
N ALA A 344 -14.88 -13.47 5.86
CA ALA A 344 -13.99 -13.81 6.97
C ALA A 344 -12.87 -14.75 6.54
N LEU A 345 -13.15 -15.79 5.75
CA LEU A 345 -12.14 -16.72 5.25
C LEU A 345 -11.10 -16.00 4.40
N VAL A 346 -11.53 -15.24 3.39
CA VAL A 346 -10.59 -14.53 2.49
C VAL A 346 -9.74 -13.51 3.25
N ASN A 347 -10.34 -12.69 4.12
CA ASN A 347 -9.60 -11.70 4.89
C ASN A 347 -8.64 -12.35 5.89
N VAL A 348 -9.08 -13.31 6.70
CA VAL A 348 -8.22 -13.97 7.70
C VAL A 348 -7.10 -14.75 7.04
N SER A 349 -7.38 -15.47 5.95
CA SER A 349 -6.33 -16.15 5.17
C SER A 349 -5.33 -15.15 4.59
N GLY A 350 -5.80 -14.03 4.04
CA GLY A 350 -4.93 -12.97 3.52
C GLY A 350 -4.02 -12.36 4.60
N LEU A 351 -4.59 -12.02 5.75
CA LEU A 351 -3.85 -11.52 6.91
C LEU A 351 -2.83 -12.55 7.43
N GLY A 352 -3.22 -13.82 7.47
CA GLY A 352 -2.32 -14.93 7.82
C GLY A 352 -1.14 -15.02 6.87
N LEU A 353 -1.38 -14.97 5.55
CA LEU A 353 -0.33 -14.98 4.53
C LEU A 353 0.59 -13.77 4.62
N MET A 354 0.05 -12.57 4.89
CA MET A 354 0.87 -11.37 5.10
C MET A 354 1.79 -11.50 6.32
N LEU A 355 1.26 -11.98 7.45
CA LEU A 355 2.06 -12.19 8.67
C LEU A 355 3.13 -13.26 8.45
N LEU A 356 2.78 -14.38 7.82
CA LEU A 356 3.73 -15.45 7.47
C LEU A 356 4.83 -14.94 6.55
N THR A 357 4.46 -14.17 5.52
CA THR A 357 5.42 -13.57 4.58
C THR A 357 6.33 -12.57 5.29
N GLY A 358 5.79 -11.75 6.21
CA GLY A 358 6.58 -10.83 7.02
C GLY A 358 7.63 -11.55 7.86
N GLN A 359 7.24 -12.64 8.53
CA GLN A 359 8.16 -13.48 9.32
C GLN A 359 9.18 -14.19 8.42
N LEU A 360 8.76 -14.72 7.27
CA LEU A 360 9.64 -15.36 6.30
C LEU A 360 10.69 -14.38 5.77
N MET A 361 10.29 -13.17 5.38
CA MET A 361 11.23 -12.14 4.90
C MET A 361 12.20 -11.70 5.99
N ALA A 362 11.72 -11.54 7.23
CA ALA A 362 12.59 -11.24 8.35
C ALA A 362 13.61 -12.36 8.61
N TRP A 363 13.18 -13.62 8.51
CA TRP A 363 14.06 -14.78 8.60
C TRP A 363 15.08 -14.81 7.44
N LEU A 364 14.66 -14.59 6.19
CA LEU A 364 15.56 -14.54 5.04
C LEU A 364 16.60 -13.42 5.15
N ASP A 365 16.25 -12.27 5.72
CA ASP A 365 17.19 -11.17 5.95
C ASP A 365 18.29 -11.52 6.98
N THR A 366 18.06 -12.52 7.85
CA THR A 366 19.11 -13.08 8.73
C THR A 366 20.18 -13.87 7.98
N LYS A 367 19.94 -14.16 6.68
CA LYS A 367 20.81 -14.98 5.81
C LYS A 367 21.11 -16.33 6.47
N PRO A 368 20.08 -17.18 6.71
CA PRO A 368 20.21 -18.44 7.44
C PRO A 368 21.20 -19.43 6.81
N TRP A 369 21.51 -19.25 5.52
CA TRP A 369 22.53 -20.01 4.79
C TRP A 369 23.98 -19.55 5.07
N LYS A 370 24.20 -18.39 5.70
CA LYS A 370 25.53 -17.97 6.15
C LYS A 370 25.86 -18.68 7.46
N ILE A 371 26.43 -19.88 7.36
CA ILE A 371 27.08 -20.56 8.49
C ILE A 371 28.24 -19.67 8.94
N SER A 372 28.12 -19.00 10.09
CA SER A 372 29.22 -18.20 10.63
C SER A 372 30.28 -19.14 11.23
N PRO A 373 31.54 -19.15 10.74
CA PRO A 373 32.61 -20.01 11.30
C PRO A 373 33.00 -19.59 12.73
N THR A 374 32.65 -18.37 13.14
CA THR A 374 33.12 -17.75 14.38
C THR A 374 32.43 -18.27 15.66
N ALA A 375 31.37 -19.06 15.57
CA ALA A 375 30.77 -19.68 16.76
C ALA A 375 31.65 -20.81 17.35
N LYS A 376 32.63 -21.33 16.60
CA LYS A 376 33.54 -22.40 17.07
C LYS A 376 34.85 -21.89 17.69
N LEU A 377 35.28 -20.66 17.43
CA LEU A 377 36.57 -20.16 17.93
C LEU A 377 36.49 -19.53 19.34
N ALA A 378 35.29 -19.31 19.88
CA ALA A 378 35.09 -18.83 21.26
C ALA A 378 35.00 -19.96 22.30
N GLN A 379 35.04 -21.23 21.87
CA GLN A 379 35.11 -22.42 22.74
C GLN A 379 36.45 -23.15 22.63
N GLY A 380 37.45 -22.55 21.98
CA GLY A 380 38.78 -23.11 21.83
C GLY A 380 39.76 -22.58 22.87
N ASP A 381 39.51 -22.84 24.15
CA ASP A 381 40.61 -22.93 25.13
C ASP A 381 40.20 -23.77 26.34
N ASN A 382 40.01 -25.07 26.12
CA ASN A 382 40.57 -26.14 26.95
C ASN A 382 40.01 -27.51 26.57
N SER A 383 40.92 -28.49 26.62
CA SER A 383 40.73 -29.95 26.61
C SER A 383 40.33 -30.64 25.30
N ASP A 384 41.28 -31.46 24.83
CA ASP A 384 41.11 -32.78 24.22
C ASP A 384 39.67 -33.30 24.23
N TYR A 385 39.02 -33.34 23.07
CA TYR A 385 38.14 -34.43 22.69
C TYR A 385 38.09 -34.52 21.16
N SER A 386 38.47 -35.69 20.66
CA SER A 386 38.13 -36.18 19.34
C SER A 386 36.62 -36.25 19.19
N GLU A 387 35.99 -35.31 18.48
CA GLU A 387 34.64 -35.50 17.95
C GLU A 387 34.55 -35.07 16.48
N GLN A 388 34.56 -36.11 15.65
CA GLN A 388 33.89 -36.25 14.37
C GLN A 388 33.54 -34.97 13.60
N LEU A 389 34.37 -34.73 12.58
CA LEU A 389 33.94 -34.26 11.27
C LEU A 389 32.60 -34.90 10.87
N THR A 390 31.50 -34.18 10.98
CA THR A 390 30.42 -34.03 9.98
C THR A 390 29.30 -33.20 10.59
N ALA A 391 29.12 -31.96 10.10
CA ALA A 391 27.82 -31.33 10.26
C ALA A 391 26.84 -32.15 9.40
N PRO A 392 25.73 -32.70 9.93
CA PRO A 392 24.77 -33.37 9.09
C PRO A 392 24.04 -32.27 8.31
N TYR A 393 24.51 -32.00 7.10
CA TYR A 393 23.74 -31.31 6.08
C TYR A 393 22.53 -32.21 5.83
N ARG A 394 21.42 -31.98 6.55
CA ARG A 394 20.22 -32.83 6.51
C ARG A 394 19.51 -32.64 5.18
N TRP A 395 19.94 -33.40 4.17
CA TRP A 395 19.28 -33.54 2.86
C TRP A 395 17.78 -33.84 2.97
N GLY A 396 17.34 -34.48 4.06
CA GLY A 396 15.93 -34.82 4.30
C GLY A 396 14.96 -33.63 4.30
N ASN A 397 15.40 -32.44 4.72
CA ASN A 397 14.54 -31.23 4.69
C ASN A 397 14.54 -30.54 3.31
N GLN A 398 15.56 -30.77 2.48
CA GLN A 398 15.61 -30.27 1.11
C GLN A 398 14.82 -31.16 0.15
N ALA A 399 14.73 -32.47 0.44
CA ALA A 399 13.89 -33.41 -0.31
C ALA A 399 12.39 -33.05 -0.24
N LEU A 400 11.93 -32.42 0.84
CA LEU A 400 10.55 -31.90 0.98
C LEU A 400 10.30 -30.59 0.20
N ALA A 401 11.35 -29.85 -0.13
CA ALA A 401 11.24 -28.67 -1.00
C ALA A 401 11.14 -29.05 -2.48
N LEU A 402 11.61 -30.24 -2.86
CA LEU A 402 11.60 -30.73 -4.24
C LEU A 402 10.18 -30.84 -4.83
N PRO A 403 9.17 -31.42 -4.15
CA PRO A 403 7.78 -31.42 -4.63
C PRO A 403 7.19 -30.02 -4.77
N CYS A 404 7.54 -29.09 -3.87
CA CYS A 404 7.09 -27.70 -3.95
C CYS A 404 7.73 -26.97 -5.15
N LEU A 405 9.02 -27.20 -5.40
CA LEU A 405 9.75 -26.64 -6.55
C LEU A 405 9.28 -27.24 -7.87
N ILE A 406 9.00 -28.56 -7.91
CA ILE A 406 8.42 -29.26 -9.06
C ILE A 406 6.99 -28.77 -9.31
N GLY A 407 6.18 -28.58 -8.26
CA GLY A 407 4.84 -28.01 -8.35
C GLY A 407 4.85 -26.56 -8.87
N LEU A 408 5.79 -25.73 -8.40
CA LEU A 408 6.02 -24.38 -8.93
C LEU A 408 6.47 -24.39 -10.39
N ALA A 409 7.33 -25.33 -10.78
CA ALA A 409 7.79 -25.48 -12.17
C ALA A 409 6.71 -26.05 -13.10
N ALA A 410 5.78 -26.85 -12.58
CA ALA A 410 4.66 -27.42 -13.33
C ALA A 410 3.42 -26.51 -13.38
N LEU A 411 3.35 -25.48 -12.52
CA LEU A 411 2.25 -24.52 -12.46
C LEU A 411 1.88 -23.90 -13.82
N PRO A 412 2.85 -23.48 -14.68
CA PRO A 412 2.53 -22.97 -16.01
C PRO A 412 1.84 -24.00 -16.92
N ALA A 413 2.18 -25.29 -16.78
CA ALA A 413 1.58 -26.38 -17.56
C ALA A 413 0.16 -26.73 -17.08
N VAL A 414 -0.11 -26.59 -15.78
CA VAL A 414 -1.46 -26.80 -15.21
C VAL A 414 -2.39 -25.64 -15.56
N LEU A 415 -1.90 -24.40 -15.48
CA LEU A 415 -2.66 -23.19 -15.83
C LEU A 415 -3.02 -23.11 -17.33
N THR A 416 -2.18 -23.67 -18.20
CA THR A 416 -2.46 -23.76 -19.64
C THR A 416 -3.41 -24.89 -20.01
N ASN A 417 -3.39 -26.03 -19.30
CA ASN A 417 -4.22 -27.20 -19.59
C ASN A 417 -5.61 -27.22 -18.91
N ALA A 418 -5.89 -26.35 -17.94
CA ALA A 418 -7.18 -26.35 -17.23
C ALA A 418 -8.41 -26.16 -18.17
N GLN A 419 -8.23 -25.58 -19.37
CA GLN A 419 -9.29 -25.50 -20.39
C GLN A 419 -9.62 -26.84 -21.06
N ARG A 420 -8.71 -27.82 -21.10
CA ARG A 420 -8.98 -29.11 -21.77
C ARG A 420 -9.88 -30.03 -20.95
N PHE A 421 -9.99 -29.84 -19.64
CA PHE A 421 -10.85 -30.66 -18.77
C PHE A 421 -12.30 -30.18 -18.69
N SER A 422 -12.59 -28.93 -19.08
CA SER A 422 -13.97 -28.40 -19.13
C SER A 422 -14.62 -28.50 -20.53
N ALA A 423 -13.86 -28.83 -21.56
CA ALA A 423 -14.32 -28.94 -22.96
C ALA A 423 -14.52 -30.39 -23.42
N ALA A 424 -14.91 -31.29 -22.49
CA ALA A 424 -15.34 -32.64 -22.80
C ALA A 424 -16.87 -32.75 -22.68
N ILE A 425 -17.59 -31.99 -23.51
CA ILE A 425 -18.98 -32.30 -23.88
C ILE A 425 -19.00 -32.41 -25.41
N THR A 426 -19.14 -33.66 -25.83
CA THR A 426 -19.38 -34.29 -27.15
C THR A 426 -19.34 -33.45 -28.44
N PRO A 427 -18.70 -33.96 -29.51
CA PRO A 427 -18.89 -33.45 -30.85
C PRO A 427 -20.14 -34.10 -31.47
N ASP A 428 -21.16 -33.30 -31.79
CA ASP A 428 -22.03 -33.63 -32.91
C ASP A 428 -22.10 -32.42 -33.85
N LEU A 429 -21.44 -32.62 -34.98
CA LEU A 429 -21.37 -31.74 -36.12
C LEU A 429 -22.68 -31.87 -36.92
N VAL A 430 -23.23 -30.72 -37.31
CA VAL A 430 -23.66 -30.40 -38.68
C VAL A 430 -24.89 -31.14 -39.23
N VAL A 431 -25.90 -30.37 -39.63
CA VAL A 431 -26.48 -30.26 -40.99
C VAL A 431 -27.85 -29.57 -40.85
N GLN A 432 -27.98 -28.33 -41.34
CA GLN A 432 -28.96 -27.94 -42.37
C GLN A 432 -28.93 -26.42 -42.60
N LEU A 433 -28.40 -26.05 -43.78
CA LEU A 433 -28.63 -24.79 -44.47
C LEU A 433 -30.03 -24.79 -45.08
N HIS A 434 -30.80 -23.70 -44.95
CA HIS A 434 -31.55 -23.12 -46.07
C HIS A 434 -32.01 -21.67 -45.77
N GLU A 435 -31.43 -20.76 -46.56
CA GLU A 435 -32.09 -19.73 -47.38
C GLU A 435 -33.13 -18.77 -46.77
N THR A 436 -32.72 -17.48 -46.77
CA THR A 436 -33.42 -16.28 -47.25
C THR A 436 -34.93 -16.17 -47.11
N ASP A 437 -35.36 -15.11 -46.42
CA ASP A 437 -36.36 -14.19 -47.00
C ASP A 437 -36.09 -12.73 -46.60
N THR A 438 -36.10 -11.90 -47.63
CA THR A 438 -36.07 -10.43 -47.65
C THR A 438 -37.50 -9.91 -47.40
N GLU A 439 -37.69 -8.88 -46.56
CA GLU A 439 -38.40 -7.63 -46.92
C GLU A 439 -38.70 -6.74 -45.70
N ALA A 440 -38.36 -5.46 -45.88
CA ALA A 440 -39.04 -4.23 -45.44
C ALA A 440 -39.66 -4.12 -44.04
N LEU A 441 -39.16 -3.15 -43.25
CA LEU A 441 -39.90 -1.93 -42.91
C LEU A 441 -39.00 -0.88 -42.22
N GLN A 442 -39.07 0.34 -42.73
CA GLN A 442 -38.39 1.54 -42.25
C GLN A 442 -39.24 2.31 -41.22
N GLN A 443 -38.53 2.97 -40.29
CA GLN A 443 -38.82 4.25 -39.60
C GLN A 443 -40.10 4.44 -38.78
N VAL A 444 -39.94 4.83 -37.50
CA VAL A 444 -40.44 6.12 -36.99
C VAL A 444 -39.47 6.65 -35.91
N GLU A 445 -39.05 7.89 -36.14
CA GLU A 445 -38.30 8.80 -35.28
C GLU A 445 -39.29 9.57 -34.38
N ALA A 446 -39.02 9.68 -33.08
CA ALA A 446 -39.74 10.59 -32.19
C ALA A 446 -38.80 11.19 -31.13
N LEU A 447 -38.85 12.51 -31.08
CA LEU A 447 -37.99 13.47 -30.39
C LEU A 447 -38.44 13.76 -28.94
N LEU A 448 -37.44 13.90 -28.05
CA LEU A 448 -37.34 14.74 -26.83
C LEU A 448 -38.08 14.33 -25.53
N PRO A 449 -37.67 14.81 -24.32
CA PRO A 449 -36.52 15.66 -23.97
C PRO A 449 -35.57 15.08 -22.88
N GLU A 450 -34.42 15.73 -22.74
CA GLU A 450 -33.38 15.55 -21.73
C GLU A 450 -33.91 15.48 -20.29
N ALA A 451 -33.53 14.42 -19.57
CA ALA A 451 -33.62 14.36 -18.11
C ALA A 451 -32.23 14.06 -17.55
N GLU A 452 -31.69 15.01 -16.78
CA GLU A 452 -30.47 14.91 -15.98
C GLU A 452 -30.58 13.81 -14.90
N THR A 453 -30.51 12.54 -15.31
CA THR A 453 -30.45 11.39 -14.39
C THR A 453 -29.25 10.51 -14.70
N GLY A 454 -28.06 11.14 -14.78
CA GLY A 454 -26.80 10.49 -15.14
C GLY A 454 -25.58 10.95 -14.31
N LYS A 455 -25.76 11.31 -13.03
CA LYS A 455 -24.67 11.71 -12.11
C LYS A 455 -24.67 10.95 -10.78
N VAL A 456 -25.08 9.68 -10.76
CA VAL A 456 -25.08 8.84 -9.54
C VAL A 456 -24.34 7.51 -9.74
N ILE A 457 -23.38 7.46 -10.67
CA ILE A 457 -22.45 6.34 -10.77
C ILE A 457 -21.05 6.94 -10.81
N ASP A 458 -20.41 7.01 -9.64
CA ASP A 458 -19.18 6.26 -9.36
C ASP A 458 -18.39 6.86 -8.17
N SER A 459 -18.93 6.68 -6.96
CA SER A 459 -18.19 6.93 -5.71
C SER A 459 -17.53 5.66 -5.16
N ARG A 460 -17.61 4.53 -5.89
CA ARG A 460 -16.95 3.27 -5.52
C ARG A 460 -15.58 3.11 -6.18
N GLN A 461 -15.30 3.81 -7.28
CA GLN A 461 -13.98 3.81 -7.94
C GLN A 461 -12.96 4.83 -7.40
N GLN A 462 -13.29 5.61 -6.37
CA GLN A 462 -12.39 6.66 -5.82
C GLN A 462 -11.63 6.27 -4.54
N LEU A 463 -11.63 4.98 -4.15
CA LEU A 463 -11.00 4.52 -2.91
C LEU A 463 -10.11 3.30 -3.06
#